data_AF-A0A419A6P6-F1
#
_entry.id   AF-A0A419A6P6-F1
#
_cell.length_a   1.000
_cell.length_b   1.000
_cell.length_c   1.000
_cell.angle_alpha   90.00
_cell.angle_beta   90.00
_cell.angle_gamma   90.00
#
_symmetry.space_group_name_H-M   'P 1'
#
loop_
_entity.id
_entity.type
_entity.pdbx_description
1 polymer ?
#
loop_
_entity_poly.entity_id
_entity_poly.type
_entity_poly.pdbx_seq_one_letter_code
_entity_poly.pdbx_strand_id
1 'polypeptide(L)'
;MNDMSTAGLGHNSPPPYDPEITAKLEDRVRELADAGAAWLELKRITDEEQAGKLNDFTGQCRAAFKEIEDARKAAKEPHLEAGRAVDAKFKTLTSPLEDLGKALKKMLADYAAEKQRKLDEQKRLEREEAARKAAEAERLRKEAEASNDVIAKAEAEAAAKEAERAQKQADKEARAQIASGTGGGRTMSTRTTYRARIEDDSAARRAFSFLLSDADGRAALIAEMERLCTAARRRKDGPSAINGVKWIEERTVS
;
A
#
# COMPACT_ATOMS: atom_id res chain seq x y z
N MET A 1 16.08 62.42 -5.32
CA MET A 1 16.42 61.15 -6.01
C MET A 1 15.25 60.21 -5.77
N ASN A 2 14.37 60.10 -6.76
CA ASN A 2 13.24 59.17 -6.72
C ASN A 2 13.78 57.79 -7.09
N ASP A 3 13.84 56.90 -6.11
CA ASP A 3 14.13 55.49 -6.33
C ASP A 3 12.90 54.82 -6.94
N MET A 4 12.84 54.82 -8.27
CA MET A 4 11.89 54.05 -9.07
C MET A 4 12.38 52.60 -9.11
N SER A 5 12.19 51.88 -8.03
CA SER A 5 12.32 50.43 -8.00
C SER A 5 11.24 49.83 -8.91
N THR A 6 11.64 49.48 -10.13
CA THR A 6 10.82 48.80 -11.13
C THR A 6 10.18 47.54 -10.53
N ALA A 7 8.85 47.50 -10.47
CA ALA A 7 8.09 46.33 -10.07
C ALA A 7 8.49 45.13 -10.95
N GLY A 8 9.16 44.14 -10.35
CA GLY A 8 9.61 42.95 -11.06
C GLY A 8 8.45 42.12 -11.60
N LEU A 9 8.65 41.50 -12.77
CA LEU A 9 7.71 40.54 -13.38
C LEU A 9 7.29 39.49 -12.34
N GLY A 10 6.02 39.51 -11.95
CA GLY A 10 5.45 38.64 -10.91
C GLY A 10 4.45 39.33 -9.97
N HIS A 11 4.43 40.66 -9.93
CA HIS A 11 3.57 41.46 -9.04
C HIS A 11 2.08 41.58 -9.44
N ASN A 12 1.60 40.77 -10.39
CA ASN A 12 0.20 40.80 -10.86
C ASN A 12 -0.53 39.46 -10.67
N SER A 13 -0.15 38.66 -9.69
CA SER A 13 -0.96 37.54 -9.24
C SER A 13 -1.60 37.90 -7.90
N PRO A 14 -2.89 38.28 -7.87
CA PRO A 14 -3.59 38.45 -6.61
C PRO A 14 -3.55 37.12 -5.83
N PRO A 15 -3.57 37.18 -4.49
CA PRO A 15 -3.54 35.97 -3.66
C PRO A 15 -4.74 35.04 -3.99
N PRO A 16 -4.62 33.72 -3.74
CA PRO A 16 -5.67 32.74 -4.03
C PRO A 16 -6.85 32.80 -3.04
N TYR A 17 -7.00 33.92 -2.34
CA TYR A 17 -8.03 34.24 -1.38
C TYR A 17 -8.25 35.75 -1.40
N ASP A 18 -9.42 36.20 -0.96
CA ASP A 18 -9.76 37.61 -0.89
C ASP A 18 -9.11 38.26 0.35
N PRO A 19 -8.15 39.19 0.19
CA PRO A 19 -7.47 39.85 1.31
C PRO A 19 -8.41 40.63 2.22
N GLU A 20 -9.50 41.21 1.69
CA GLU A 20 -10.45 41.98 2.49
C GLU A 20 -11.27 41.07 3.40
N ILE A 21 -11.67 39.90 2.89
CA ILE A 21 -12.37 38.89 3.70
C ILE A 21 -11.42 38.34 4.77
N THR A 22 -10.18 38.02 4.41
CA THR A 22 -9.20 37.51 5.37
C THR A 22 -8.90 38.53 6.47
N ALA A 23 -8.72 39.81 6.14
CA ALA A 23 -8.49 40.86 7.13
C ALA A 23 -9.66 40.98 8.13
N LYS A 24 -10.92 40.96 7.64
CA LYS A 24 -12.10 40.97 8.52
C LYS A 24 -12.17 39.76 9.44
N LEU A 25 -11.83 38.57 8.94
CA LEU A 25 -11.81 37.35 9.73
C LEU A 25 -10.68 37.38 10.77
N GLU A 26 -9.51 37.92 10.43
CA GLU A 26 -8.41 38.12 11.37
C GLU A 26 -8.79 39.05 12.51
N ASP A 27 -9.43 40.17 12.20
CA ASP A 27 -9.92 41.11 13.21
C ASP A 27 -10.95 40.44 14.13
N ARG A 28 -11.87 39.66 13.56
CA ARG A 28 -12.86 38.88 14.33
C ARG A 28 -12.20 37.85 15.24
N VAL A 29 -11.13 37.19 14.78
CA VAL A 29 -10.36 36.25 15.60
C VAL A 29 -9.65 36.97 16.74
N ARG A 30 -9.06 38.15 16.49
CA ARG A 30 -8.41 38.96 17.53
C ARG A 30 -9.40 39.37 18.61
N GLU A 31 -10.57 39.91 18.23
CA GLU A 31 -11.64 40.28 19.17
C GLU A 31 -12.06 39.12 20.08
N LEU A 32 -12.26 37.94 19.49
CA LEU A 32 -12.66 36.75 20.25
C LEU A 32 -11.51 36.21 21.10
N ALA A 33 -10.27 36.27 20.63
CA ALA A 33 -9.11 35.84 21.41
C ALA A 33 -8.93 36.72 22.66
N ASP A 34 -9.04 38.04 22.51
CA ASP A 34 -8.94 39.00 23.62
C ASP A 34 -10.07 38.79 24.64
N ALA A 35 -11.31 38.62 24.17
CA ALA A 35 -12.45 38.29 25.05
C ALA A 35 -12.28 36.92 25.74
N GLY A 36 -11.69 35.95 25.04
CA GLY A 36 -11.40 34.61 25.56
C GLY A 36 -10.33 34.63 26.65
N ALA A 37 -9.33 35.51 26.56
CA ALA A 37 -8.30 35.66 27.59
C ALA A 37 -8.93 36.02 28.95
N ALA A 38 -9.88 36.95 28.98
CA ALA A 38 -10.60 37.32 30.20
C ALA A 38 -11.36 36.12 30.82
N TRP A 39 -11.93 35.23 30.01
CA TRP A 39 -12.55 33.99 30.49
C TRP A 39 -11.53 33.01 31.07
N LEU A 40 -10.35 32.91 30.47
CA LEU A 40 -9.27 32.03 30.95
C LEU A 40 -8.68 32.52 32.27
N GLU A 41 -8.58 33.84 32.47
CA GLU A 41 -8.08 34.45 33.71
C GLU A 41 -8.93 34.11 34.93
N LEU A 42 -10.23 33.87 34.76
CA LEU A 42 -11.12 33.44 35.85
C LEU A 42 -10.70 32.10 36.46
N LYS A 43 -9.99 31.24 35.70
CA LYS A 43 -9.53 29.87 36.03
C LYS A 43 -10.62 28.87 36.39
N ARG A 44 -11.76 29.32 36.91
CA ARG A 44 -12.90 28.51 37.33
C ARG A 44 -14.18 29.35 37.26
N ILE A 45 -15.21 28.78 36.66
CA ILE A 45 -16.59 29.28 36.76
C ILE A 45 -17.22 28.81 38.08
N THR A 46 -17.96 29.70 38.75
CA THR A 46 -18.49 29.47 40.10
C THR A 46 -20.02 29.52 40.19
N ASP A 47 -20.70 30.03 39.16
CA ASP A 47 -22.15 30.16 39.13
C ASP A 47 -22.73 29.85 37.74
N GLU A 48 -24.07 29.69 37.71
CA GLU A 48 -24.82 29.30 36.52
C GLU A 48 -24.88 30.44 35.47
N GLU A 49 -24.80 31.71 35.91
CA GLU A 49 -24.79 32.86 35.00
C GLU A 49 -23.48 32.92 34.21
N GLN A 50 -22.34 32.69 34.87
CA GLN A 50 -21.04 32.55 34.24
C GLN A 50 -21.00 31.36 33.28
N ALA A 51 -21.61 30.23 33.67
CA ALA A 51 -21.72 29.06 32.80
C ALA A 51 -22.53 29.36 31.52
N GLY A 52 -23.66 30.06 31.65
CA GLY A 52 -24.48 30.49 30.52
C GLY A 52 -23.74 31.44 29.58
N LYS A 53 -23.09 32.48 30.13
CA LYS A 53 -22.30 33.44 29.35
C LYS A 53 -21.10 32.80 28.65
N LEU A 54 -20.40 31.88 29.33
CA LEU A 54 -19.30 31.12 28.72
C LEU A 54 -19.83 30.22 27.60
N ASN A 55 -20.98 29.58 27.78
CA ASN A 55 -21.61 28.78 26.72
C ASN A 55 -21.94 29.64 25.49
N ASP A 56 -22.54 30.81 25.66
CA ASP A 56 -22.81 31.75 24.55
C ASP A 56 -21.52 32.21 23.85
N PHE A 57 -20.48 32.51 24.64
CA PHE A 57 -19.17 32.86 24.11
C PHE A 57 -18.55 31.72 23.31
N THR A 58 -18.62 30.47 23.80
CA THR A 58 -18.18 29.31 23.01
C THR A 58 -19.00 29.14 21.73
N GLY A 59 -20.29 29.49 21.74
CA GLY A 59 -21.13 29.56 20.55
C GLY A 59 -20.61 30.58 19.52
N GLN A 60 -20.20 31.76 19.96
CA GLN A 60 -19.60 32.78 19.10
C GLN A 60 -18.26 32.31 18.49
N CYS A 61 -17.40 31.66 19.29
CA CYS A 61 -16.16 31.07 18.79
C CYS A 61 -16.42 29.99 17.73
N ARG A 62 -17.42 29.13 17.94
CA ARG A 62 -17.83 28.11 16.95
C ARG A 62 -18.37 28.74 15.66
N ALA A 63 -19.14 29.81 15.76
CA ALA A 63 -19.66 30.53 14.60
C ALA A 63 -18.52 31.15 13.77
N ALA A 64 -17.61 31.88 14.41
CA ALA A 64 -16.45 32.47 13.75
C ALA A 64 -15.55 31.40 13.11
N PHE A 65 -15.31 30.28 13.80
CA PHE A 65 -14.60 29.14 13.22
C PHE A 65 -15.26 28.62 11.94
N LYS A 66 -16.59 28.49 11.94
CA LYS A 66 -17.34 28.04 10.77
C LYS A 66 -17.25 29.04 9.61
N GLU A 67 -17.37 30.34 9.89
CA GLU A 67 -17.22 31.40 8.89
C GLU A 67 -15.84 31.35 8.21
N ILE A 68 -14.77 31.16 8.99
CA ILE A 68 -13.40 31.00 8.48
C ILE A 68 -13.29 29.76 7.59
N GLU A 69 -13.82 28.63 8.05
CA GLU A 69 -13.79 27.39 7.27
C GLU A 69 -14.59 27.49 5.96
N ASP A 70 -15.71 28.21 5.96
CA ASP A 70 -16.52 28.42 4.78
C ASP A 70 -15.83 29.39 3.80
N ALA A 71 -15.19 30.47 4.27
CA ALA A 71 -14.35 31.33 3.45
C ALA A 71 -13.15 30.56 2.85
N ARG A 72 -12.51 29.69 3.63
CA ARG A 72 -11.43 28.81 3.15
C ARG A 72 -11.92 27.87 2.05
N LYS A 73 -13.10 27.26 2.21
CA LYS A 73 -13.69 26.39 1.19
C LYS A 73 -13.99 27.16 -0.08
N ALA A 74 -14.64 28.32 0.03
CA ALA A 74 -15.00 29.17 -1.11
C ALA A 74 -13.76 29.61 -1.91
N ALA A 75 -12.71 30.06 -1.23
CA ALA A 75 -11.45 30.41 -1.89
C ALA A 75 -10.79 29.20 -2.58
N LYS A 76 -10.86 28.02 -1.95
CA LYS A 76 -10.21 26.79 -2.45
C LYS A 76 -10.98 26.10 -3.59
N GLU A 77 -12.30 26.22 -3.62
CA GLU A 77 -13.19 25.56 -4.57
C GLU A 77 -12.81 25.75 -6.05
N PRO A 78 -12.61 26.97 -6.57
CA PRO A 78 -12.26 27.16 -7.99
C PRO A 78 -10.92 26.50 -8.36
N HIS A 79 -9.95 26.47 -7.43
CA HIS A 79 -8.67 25.81 -7.67
C HIS A 79 -8.80 24.28 -7.68
N LEU A 80 -9.66 23.71 -6.83
CA LEU A 80 -9.96 22.28 -6.85
C LEU A 80 -10.70 21.89 -8.13
N GLU A 81 -11.65 22.71 -8.59
CA GLU A 81 -12.34 22.47 -9.86
C GLU A 81 -11.39 22.56 -11.05
N ALA A 82 -10.53 23.58 -11.09
CA ALA A 82 -9.50 23.70 -12.11
C ALA A 82 -8.56 22.49 -12.10
N GLY A 83 -8.10 22.05 -10.93
CA GLY A 83 -7.30 20.83 -10.78
C GLY A 83 -8.03 19.58 -11.30
N ARG A 84 -9.30 19.39 -10.91
CA ARG A 84 -10.14 18.27 -11.40
C ARG A 84 -10.33 18.30 -12.91
N ALA A 85 -10.47 19.48 -13.51
CA ALA A 85 -10.61 19.63 -14.96
C ALA A 85 -9.33 19.23 -15.70
N VAL A 86 -8.17 19.64 -15.18
CA VAL A 86 -6.85 19.21 -15.68
C VAL A 86 -6.72 17.69 -15.56
N ASP A 87 -6.94 17.14 -14.37
CA ASP A 87 -6.86 15.70 -14.12
C ASP A 87 -7.79 14.92 -15.05
N ALA A 88 -9.03 15.38 -15.23
CA ALA A 88 -9.99 14.77 -16.14
C ALA A 88 -9.47 14.77 -17.58
N LYS A 89 -8.95 15.91 -18.07
CA LYS A 89 -8.38 16.00 -19.43
C LYS A 89 -7.19 15.06 -19.60
N PHE A 90 -6.23 15.06 -18.67
CA PHE A 90 -5.06 14.19 -18.76
C PHE A 90 -5.45 12.72 -18.62
N LYS A 91 -6.45 12.39 -17.80
CA LYS A 91 -7.01 11.04 -17.72
C LYS A 91 -7.56 10.54 -19.04
N THR A 92 -8.16 11.41 -19.88
CA THR A 92 -8.58 11.01 -21.24
C THR A 92 -7.41 10.62 -22.15
N LEU A 93 -6.21 11.14 -21.89
CA LEU A 93 -5.00 10.83 -22.64
C LEU A 93 -4.29 9.59 -22.06
N THR A 94 -4.22 9.47 -20.74
CA THR A 94 -3.51 8.37 -20.08
C THR A 94 -4.31 7.08 -20.06
N SER A 95 -5.63 7.13 -19.90
CA SER A 95 -6.46 5.91 -19.76
C SER A 95 -6.32 4.95 -20.96
N PRO A 96 -6.39 5.41 -22.23
CA PRO A 96 -6.16 4.53 -23.38
C PRO A 96 -4.76 3.91 -23.40
N LEU A 97 -3.73 4.66 -22.97
CA LEU A 97 -2.36 4.16 -22.90
C LEU A 97 -2.15 3.16 -21.77
N GLU A 98 -2.79 3.38 -20.62
CA GLU A 98 -2.81 2.42 -19.51
C GLU A 98 -3.50 1.11 -19.93
N ASP A 99 -4.64 1.20 -20.61
CA ASP A 99 -5.38 0.02 -21.06
C ASP A 99 -4.64 -0.73 -22.16
N LEU A 100 -4.03 -0.02 -23.13
CA LEU A 100 -3.10 -0.60 -24.09
C LEU A 100 -1.93 -1.28 -23.39
N GLY A 101 -1.31 -0.60 -22.41
CA GLY A 101 -0.22 -1.14 -21.63
C GLY A 101 -0.60 -2.41 -20.85
N LYS A 102 -1.81 -2.47 -20.29
CA LYS A 102 -2.35 -3.69 -19.64
C LYS A 102 -2.52 -4.82 -20.66
N ALA A 103 -3.09 -4.53 -21.83
CA ALA A 103 -3.28 -5.52 -22.89
C ALA A 103 -1.94 -6.09 -23.39
N LEU A 104 -0.96 -5.22 -23.67
CA LEU A 104 0.37 -5.63 -24.10
C LEU A 104 1.12 -6.41 -23.02
N LYS A 105 1.01 -6.01 -21.74
CA LYS A 105 1.58 -6.76 -20.61
C LYS A 105 0.96 -8.14 -20.48
N LYS A 106 -0.35 -8.29 -20.74
CA LYS A 106 -1.01 -9.60 -20.76
C LYS A 106 -0.41 -10.50 -21.85
N MET A 107 -0.23 -9.98 -23.07
CA MET A 107 0.42 -10.74 -24.15
C MET A 107 1.85 -11.16 -23.78
N LEU A 108 2.63 -10.26 -23.16
CA LEU A 108 3.97 -10.60 -22.68
C LEU A 108 3.94 -11.64 -21.55
N ALA A 109 2.94 -11.58 -20.66
CA ALA A 109 2.76 -12.56 -19.59
C ALA A 109 2.41 -13.94 -20.15
N ASP A 110 1.52 -14.02 -21.14
CA ASP A 110 1.15 -15.26 -21.82
C ASP A 110 2.37 -15.88 -22.51
N TYR A 111 3.16 -15.07 -23.23
CA TYR A 111 4.42 -15.52 -23.83
C TYR A 111 5.45 -15.98 -22.79
N ALA A 112 5.60 -15.24 -21.69
CA ALA A 112 6.50 -15.63 -20.60
C ALA A 112 6.06 -16.96 -19.96
N ALA A 113 4.76 -17.17 -19.78
CA ALA A 113 4.19 -18.40 -19.26
C ALA A 113 4.47 -19.58 -20.22
N GLU A 114 4.25 -19.41 -21.53
CA GLU A 114 4.61 -20.45 -22.51
C GLU A 114 6.10 -20.75 -22.53
N LYS A 115 6.95 -19.71 -22.49
CA LYS A 115 8.41 -19.88 -22.40
C LYS A 115 8.79 -20.63 -21.13
N GLN A 116 8.17 -20.31 -19.99
CA GLN A 116 8.41 -21.02 -18.73
C GLN A 116 7.95 -22.47 -18.82
N ARG A 117 6.78 -22.76 -19.40
CA ARG A 117 6.31 -24.14 -19.61
C ARG A 117 7.27 -24.96 -20.47
N LYS A 118 7.85 -24.37 -21.52
CA LYS A 118 8.87 -25.04 -22.34
C LYS A 118 10.16 -25.30 -21.56
N LEU A 119 10.59 -24.34 -20.73
CA LEU A 119 11.76 -24.53 -19.85
C LEU A 119 11.50 -25.61 -18.78
N ASP A 120 10.30 -25.65 -18.21
CA ASP A 120 9.92 -26.63 -17.20
C ASP A 120 9.84 -28.04 -17.81
N GLU A 121 9.30 -28.16 -19.03
CA GLU A 121 9.28 -29.43 -19.77
C GLU A 121 10.70 -29.91 -20.12
N GLN A 122 11.56 -29.02 -20.61
CA GLN A 122 12.97 -29.34 -20.87
C GLN A 122 13.66 -29.80 -19.59
N LYS A 123 13.44 -29.11 -18.47
CA LYS A 123 13.97 -29.51 -17.15
C LYS A 123 13.45 -30.86 -16.69
N ARG A 124 12.18 -31.18 -16.97
CA ARG A 124 11.62 -32.50 -16.65
C ARG A 124 12.37 -33.59 -17.41
N LEU A 125 12.56 -33.41 -18.72
CA LEU A 125 13.31 -34.35 -19.55
C LEU A 125 14.78 -34.45 -19.11
N GLU A 126 15.43 -33.33 -18.78
CA GLU A 126 16.82 -33.32 -18.27
C GLU A 126 16.95 -34.03 -16.91
N ARG A 127 15.94 -33.92 -16.03
CA ARG A 127 15.89 -34.66 -14.76
C ARG A 127 15.67 -36.15 -14.96
N GLU A 128 14.80 -36.53 -15.89
CA GLU A 128 14.59 -37.94 -16.26
C GLU A 128 15.86 -38.57 -16.86
N GLU A 129 16.52 -37.86 -17.77
CA GLU A 129 17.84 -38.22 -18.32
C GLU A 129 18.90 -38.37 -17.23
N ALA A 130 19.01 -37.39 -16.32
CA ALA A 130 19.95 -37.44 -15.21
C ALA A 130 19.66 -38.61 -14.26
N ALA A 131 18.39 -38.91 -13.99
CA ALA A 131 17.99 -40.06 -13.18
C ALA A 131 18.35 -41.40 -13.87
N ARG A 132 18.15 -41.51 -15.19
CA ARG A 132 18.58 -42.70 -15.96
C ARG A 132 20.09 -42.91 -15.90
N LYS A 133 20.87 -41.85 -16.14
CA LYS A 133 22.34 -41.91 -16.09
C LYS A 133 22.87 -42.21 -14.68
N ALA A 134 22.21 -41.69 -13.64
CA ALA A 134 22.56 -42.01 -12.27
C ALA A 134 22.30 -43.50 -11.93
N ALA A 135 21.16 -44.06 -12.38
CA ALA A 135 20.84 -45.48 -12.18
C ALA A 135 21.80 -46.41 -12.95
N GLU A 136 22.19 -46.02 -14.17
CA GLU A 136 23.17 -46.75 -14.98
C GLU A 136 24.57 -46.69 -14.36
N ALA A 137 25.01 -45.52 -13.91
CA ALA A 137 26.27 -45.36 -13.20
C ALA A 137 26.30 -46.19 -11.90
N GLU A 138 25.19 -46.25 -11.16
CA GLU A 138 25.10 -47.10 -9.96
C GLU A 138 25.19 -48.59 -10.30
N ARG A 139 24.57 -49.03 -11.39
CA ARG A 139 24.68 -50.41 -11.88
C ARG A 139 26.12 -50.77 -12.26
N LEU A 140 26.76 -49.94 -13.09
CA LEU A 140 28.15 -50.16 -13.52
C LEU A 140 29.11 -50.12 -12.34
N ARG A 141 28.88 -49.26 -11.34
CA ARG A 141 29.66 -49.24 -10.11
C ARG A 141 29.57 -50.57 -9.35
N LYS A 142 28.35 -51.10 -9.16
CA LYS A 142 28.13 -52.39 -8.48
C LYS A 142 28.76 -53.55 -9.25
N GLU A 143 28.70 -53.52 -10.57
CA GLU A 143 29.29 -54.55 -11.44
C GLU A 143 30.83 -54.51 -11.42
N ALA A 144 31.43 -53.31 -11.44
CA ALA A 144 32.88 -53.13 -11.31
C ALA A 144 33.41 -53.48 -9.90
N GLU A 145 32.64 -53.21 -8.84
CA GLU A 145 32.93 -53.63 -7.46
C GLU A 145 32.91 -55.17 -7.34
N ALA A 146 32.03 -55.85 -8.07
CA ALA A 146 31.92 -57.31 -8.05
C ALA A 146 32.99 -58.02 -8.90
N SER A 147 33.38 -57.46 -10.05
CA SER A 147 34.33 -58.11 -10.99
C SER A 147 35.80 -57.81 -10.71
N ASN A 148 36.12 -56.75 -9.95
CA ASN A 148 37.48 -56.27 -9.69
C ASN A 148 38.33 -56.00 -10.95
N ASP A 149 37.70 -55.90 -12.12
CA ASP A 149 38.33 -55.61 -13.40
C ASP A 149 38.69 -54.12 -13.52
N VAL A 150 39.90 -53.83 -13.99
CA VAL A 150 40.42 -52.48 -14.21
C VAL A 150 39.66 -51.76 -15.33
N ILE A 151 39.21 -52.50 -16.36
CA ILE A 151 38.40 -51.95 -17.47
C ILE A 151 37.01 -51.56 -16.94
N ALA A 152 36.36 -52.43 -16.17
CA ALA A 152 35.05 -52.16 -15.58
C ALA A 152 35.07 -50.96 -14.61
N LYS A 153 36.17 -50.77 -13.87
CA LYS A 153 36.38 -49.58 -13.02
C LYS A 153 36.48 -48.28 -13.82
N ALA A 154 37.16 -48.31 -14.98
CA ALA A 154 37.27 -47.14 -15.85
C ALA A 154 35.91 -46.77 -16.48
N GLU A 155 35.11 -47.76 -16.89
CA GLU A 155 33.75 -47.56 -17.42
C GLU A 155 32.80 -47.02 -16.34
N ALA A 156 32.86 -47.54 -15.11
CA ALA A 156 32.09 -47.04 -13.98
C ALA A 156 32.45 -45.59 -13.61
N GLU A 157 33.74 -45.22 -13.66
CA GLU A 157 34.20 -43.84 -13.43
C GLU A 157 33.72 -42.88 -14.52
N ALA A 158 33.75 -43.32 -15.79
CA ALA A 158 33.23 -42.53 -16.91
C ALA A 158 31.71 -42.29 -16.78
N ALA A 159 30.94 -43.35 -16.47
CA ALA A 159 29.50 -43.25 -16.24
C ALA A 159 29.16 -42.36 -15.03
N ALA A 160 29.93 -42.43 -13.95
CA ALA A 160 29.75 -41.55 -12.79
C ALA A 160 29.99 -40.07 -13.14
N LYS A 161 31.03 -39.75 -13.93
CA LYS A 161 31.29 -38.37 -14.40
C LYS A 161 30.20 -37.86 -15.33
N GLU A 162 29.62 -38.71 -16.18
CA GLU A 162 28.49 -38.33 -17.03
C GLU A 162 27.22 -38.08 -16.23
N ALA A 163 26.92 -38.93 -15.24
CA ALA A 163 25.80 -38.74 -14.33
C ALA A 163 25.92 -37.42 -13.54
N GLU A 164 27.12 -37.12 -13.02
CA GLU A 164 27.40 -35.86 -12.30
C GLU A 164 27.21 -34.63 -13.20
N ARG A 165 27.68 -34.68 -14.46
CA ARG A 165 27.48 -33.60 -15.43
C ARG A 165 26.00 -33.41 -15.77
N ALA A 166 25.26 -34.49 -15.92
CA ALA A 166 23.81 -34.45 -16.19
C ALA A 166 23.02 -33.87 -15.01
N GLN A 167 23.36 -34.24 -13.76
CA GLN A 167 22.78 -33.65 -12.56
C GLN A 167 23.06 -32.15 -12.45
N LYS A 168 24.33 -31.73 -12.62
CA LYS A 168 24.70 -30.30 -12.60
C LYS A 168 23.97 -29.48 -13.67
N GLN A 169 23.64 -30.09 -14.80
CA GLN A 169 22.87 -29.41 -15.85
C GLN A 169 21.39 -29.30 -15.46
N ALA A 170 20.79 -30.37 -14.92
CA ALA A 170 19.40 -30.39 -14.46
C ALA A 170 19.12 -29.46 -13.28
N ASP A 171 20.13 -29.18 -12.44
CA ASP A 171 20.02 -28.31 -11.26
C ASP A 171 20.12 -26.81 -11.59
N LYS A 172 20.46 -26.43 -12.83
CA LYS A 172 20.55 -25.00 -13.20
C LYS A 172 19.16 -24.35 -13.20
N GLU A 173 19.00 -23.30 -12.40
CA GLU A 173 17.79 -22.46 -12.39
C GLU A 173 17.64 -21.66 -13.69
N ALA A 174 16.95 -22.20 -14.69
CA ALA A 174 16.39 -21.41 -15.78
C ALA A 174 15.07 -20.74 -15.39
N ARG A 175 14.98 -19.42 -15.59
CA ARG A 175 13.75 -18.62 -15.50
C ARG A 175 13.49 -17.96 -16.85
N ALA A 176 12.22 -17.87 -17.26
CA ALA A 176 11.84 -17.14 -18.47
C ALA A 176 12.10 -15.63 -18.30
N GLN A 177 13.16 -15.13 -18.94
CA GLN A 177 13.47 -13.71 -19.06
C GLN A 177 13.08 -13.20 -20.45
N ILE A 178 12.54 -11.98 -20.52
CA ILE A 178 12.26 -11.27 -21.78
C ILE A 178 13.21 -10.08 -21.86
N ALA A 179 14.27 -10.22 -22.65
CA ALA A 179 15.24 -9.15 -22.88
C ALA A 179 14.68 -8.09 -23.84
N SER A 180 15.21 -6.87 -23.74
CA SER A 180 14.90 -5.79 -24.67
C SER A 180 15.50 -6.08 -26.05
N GLY A 181 14.67 -6.01 -27.10
CA GLY A 181 15.13 -6.24 -28.48
C GLY A 181 16.02 -5.14 -29.04
N THR A 182 15.94 -3.91 -28.52
CA THR A 182 16.69 -2.74 -29.02
C THR A 182 17.68 -2.18 -28.00
N GLY A 183 17.80 -2.81 -26.82
CA GLY A 183 18.65 -2.31 -25.72
C GLY A 183 18.12 -1.07 -24.99
N GLY A 184 17.09 -0.37 -25.50
CA GLY A 184 16.52 0.82 -24.86
C GLY A 184 15.53 0.54 -23.71
N GLY A 185 14.94 -0.67 -23.67
CA GLY A 185 14.04 -1.10 -22.61
C GLY A 185 14.71 -1.92 -21.51
N ARG A 186 14.09 -1.99 -20.33
CA ARG A 186 14.50 -2.90 -19.25
C ARG A 186 14.07 -4.34 -19.58
N THR A 187 14.88 -5.33 -19.21
CA THR A 187 14.48 -6.74 -19.21
C THR A 187 13.26 -6.92 -18.31
N MET A 188 12.21 -7.52 -18.85
CA MET A 188 10.99 -7.81 -18.11
C MET A 188 11.05 -9.25 -17.58
N SER A 189 10.80 -9.38 -16.28
CA SER A 189 10.68 -10.67 -15.59
C SER A 189 9.29 -10.80 -15.00
N THR A 190 8.74 -12.01 -15.01
CA THR A 190 7.51 -12.32 -14.29
C THR A 190 7.74 -12.25 -12.78
N ARG A 191 6.78 -11.68 -12.05
CA ARG A 191 6.76 -11.65 -10.57
C ARG A 191 5.49 -12.32 -10.09
N THR A 192 5.63 -13.25 -9.16
CA THR A 192 4.51 -13.86 -8.45
C THR A 192 4.10 -12.98 -7.27
N THR A 193 2.81 -12.69 -7.15
CA THR A 193 2.21 -11.96 -6.02
C THR A 193 1.08 -12.79 -5.43
N TYR A 194 1.07 -12.95 -4.11
CA TYR A 194 0.02 -13.67 -3.41
C TYR A 194 -0.99 -12.68 -2.84
N ARG A 195 -2.28 -12.92 -3.10
CA ARG A 195 -3.39 -12.16 -2.52
C ARG A 195 -4.35 -13.12 -1.84
N ALA A 196 -4.61 -12.91 -0.55
CA ALA A 196 -5.60 -13.68 0.18
C ALA A 196 -7.02 -13.16 -0.09
N ARG A 197 -7.97 -14.07 -0.30
CA ARG A 197 -9.42 -13.79 -0.31
C ARG A 197 -10.08 -14.77 0.66
N ILE A 198 -10.88 -14.24 1.57
CA ILE A 198 -11.70 -15.05 2.47
C ILE A 198 -13.04 -15.28 1.77
N GLU A 199 -13.42 -16.55 1.59
CA GLU A 199 -14.57 -16.93 0.76
C GLU A 199 -15.88 -16.95 1.55
N ASP A 200 -15.83 -17.34 2.83
CA ASP A 200 -17.00 -17.47 3.70
C ASP A 200 -16.65 -17.17 5.16
N ASP A 201 -17.69 -17.08 5.99
CA ASP A 201 -17.57 -16.77 7.42
C ASP A 201 -16.80 -17.84 8.21
N SER A 202 -16.81 -19.10 7.77
CA SER A 202 -16.06 -20.19 8.42
C SER A 202 -14.57 -20.07 8.14
N ALA A 203 -14.20 -19.74 6.90
CA ALA A 203 -12.84 -19.39 6.50
C ALA A 203 -12.37 -18.14 7.25
N ALA A 204 -13.23 -17.14 7.46
CA ALA A 204 -12.92 -15.94 8.24
C ALA A 204 -12.54 -16.29 9.69
N ARG A 205 -13.35 -17.13 10.35
CA ARG A 205 -13.08 -17.57 11.74
C ARG A 205 -11.77 -18.34 11.86
N ARG A 206 -11.47 -19.22 10.90
CA ARG A 206 -10.19 -19.96 10.87
C ARG A 206 -9.00 -19.04 10.63
N ALA A 207 -9.10 -18.12 9.67
CA ALA A 207 -8.06 -17.13 9.40
C ALA A 207 -7.81 -16.22 10.60
N PHE A 208 -8.89 -15.80 11.29
CA PHE A 208 -8.80 -15.04 12.53
C PHE A 208 -8.06 -15.82 13.62
N SER A 209 -8.42 -17.09 13.85
CA SER A 209 -7.74 -17.92 14.84
C SER A 209 -6.25 -18.08 14.54
N PHE A 210 -5.89 -18.27 13.27
CA PHE A 210 -4.49 -18.35 12.85
C PHE A 210 -3.74 -17.03 13.15
N LEU A 211 -4.28 -15.89 12.72
CA LEU A 211 -3.64 -14.58 12.90
C LEU A 211 -3.56 -14.15 14.37
N LEU A 212 -4.45 -14.65 15.23
CA LEU A 212 -4.39 -14.38 16.66
C LEU A 212 -3.27 -15.18 17.35
N SER A 213 -2.90 -16.33 16.79
CA SER A 213 -1.76 -17.14 17.23
C SER A 213 -0.43 -16.74 16.57
N ASP A 214 -0.49 -15.93 15.51
CA ASP A 214 0.67 -15.43 14.79
C ASP A 214 1.31 -14.23 15.51
N ALA A 215 2.61 -14.30 15.82
CA ALA A 215 3.29 -13.27 16.60
C ALA A 215 3.36 -11.92 15.87
N ASP A 216 3.52 -11.95 14.54
CA ASP A 216 3.70 -10.75 13.73
C ASP A 216 2.36 -10.06 13.43
N GLY A 217 1.32 -10.83 13.15
CA GLY A 217 -0.01 -10.34 12.79
C GLY A 217 -0.92 -9.98 13.98
N ARG A 218 -0.68 -10.55 15.16
CA ARG A 218 -1.60 -10.43 16.31
C ARG A 218 -1.88 -9.00 16.74
N ALA A 219 -0.83 -8.17 16.86
CA ALA A 219 -1.00 -6.78 17.32
C ALA A 219 -1.82 -5.94 16.34
N ALA A 220 -1.55 -6.09 15.04
CA ALA A 220 -2.29 -5.40 13.98
C ALA A 220 -3.76 -5.86 13.92
N LEU A 221 -4.00 -7.16 14.10
CA LEU A 221 -5.35 -7.71 14.15
C LEU A 221 -6.16 -7.14 15.33
N ILE A 222 -5.57 -7.10 16.53
CA ILE A 222 -6.24 -6.56 17.72
C ILE A 222 -6.61 -5.08 17.52
N ALA A 223 -5.67 -4.26 17.04
CA ALA A 223 -5.92 -2.84 16.79
C ALA A 223 -7.07 -2.62 15.78
N GLU A 224 -7.12 -3.41 14.70
CA GLU A 224 -8.21 -3.32 13.74
C GLU A 224 -9.55 -3.78 14.34
N MET A 225 -9.55 -4.80 15.20
CA MET A 225 -10.74 -5.25 15.92
C MET A 225 -11.25 -4.19 16.92
N GLU A 226 -10.37 -3.50 17.64
CA GLU A 226 -10.73 -2.39 18.53
C GLU A 226 -11.36 -1.23 17.76
N ARG A 227 -10.78 -0.89 16.60
CA ARG A 227 -11.33 0.12 15.68
C ARG A 227 -12.74 -0.24 15.23
N LEU A 228 -12.95 -1.49 14.80
CA LEU A 228 -14.24 -1.99 14.36
C LEU A 228 -15.28 -2.03 15.50
N CYS A 229 -14.89 -2.45 16.71
CA CYS A 229 -15.77 -2.43 17.88
C CYS A 229 -16.21 -1.00 18.23
N THR A 230 -15.27 -0.06 18.25
CA THR A 230 -15.54 1.36 18.52
C THR A 230 -16.50 1.94 17.47
N ALA A 231 -16.26 1.65 16.20
CA ALA A 231 -17.15 2.06 15.11
C ALA A 231 -18.55 1.44 15.28
N ALA A 232 -18.65 0.17 15.68
CA ALA A 232 -19.93 -0.51 15.89
C ALA A 232 -20.77 0.15 16.99
N ARG A 233 -20.16 0.54 18.12
CA ARG A 233 -20.82 1.24 19.25
C ARG A 233 -21.35 2.62 18.87
N ARG A 234 -20.64 3.35 18.00
CA ARG A 234 -21.02 4.71 17.57
C ARG A 234 -22.22 4.77 16.61
N ARG A 235 -22.67 3.63 16.09
CA ARG A 235 -23.85 3.58 15.21
C ARG A 235 -25.13 3.86 16.00
N LYS A 236 -26.17 4.36 15.32
CA LYS A 236 -27.48 4.69 15.90
C LYS A 236 -28.08 3.54 16.72
N ASP A 237 -27.96 2.30 16.22
CA ASP A 237 -28.42 1.07 16.88
C ASP A 237 -27.22 0.19 17.32
N GLY A 238 -26.12 0.81 17.74
CA GLY A 238 -24.89 0.12 18.15
C GLY A 238 -25.04 -0.64 19.48
N PRO A 239 -24.30 -1.75 19.68
CA PRO A 239 -24.33 -2.47 20.95
C PRO A 239 -23.69 -1.65 22.07
N SER A 240 -24.37 -1.57 23.22
CA SER A 240 -23.86 -0.92 24.44
C SER A 240 -22.81 -1.77 25.18
N ALA A 241 -22.78 -3.08 24.93
CA ALA A 241 -21.81 -4.02 25.45
C ALA A 241 -21.44 -5.08 24.39
N ILE A 242 -20.16 -5.43 24.32
CA ILE A 242 -19.63 -6.55 23.53
C ILE A 242 -18.86 -7.43 24.51
N ASN A 243 -19.13 -8.73 24.51
CA ASN A 243 -18.50 -9.65 25.45
C ASN A 243 -16.97 -9.60 25.31
N GLY A 244 -16.26 -9.46 26.44
CA GLY A 244 -14.79 -9.37 26.47
C GLY A 244 -14.20 -8.01 26.06
N VAL A 245 -15.00 -7.03 25.63
CA VAL A 245 -14.52 -5.68 25.28
C VAL A 245 -14.81 -4.70 26.43
N LYS A 246 -13.76 -4.04 26.92
CA LYS A 246 -13.86 -3.00 27.94
C LYS A 246 -13.95 -1.61 27.28
N TRP A 247 -14.93 -0.82 27.69
CA TRP A 247 -15.09 0.56 27.21
C TRP A 247 -14.38 1.55 28.14
N ILE A 248 -13.73 2.54 27.54
CA ILE A 248 -13.10 3.67 28.23
C ILE A 248 -13.97 4.90 27.96
N GLU A 249 -14.53 5.51 29.00
CA GLU A 249 -15.37 6.70 28.89
C GLU A 249 -14.50 7.95 28.98
N GLU A 250 -14.42 8.69 27.87
CA GLU A 250 -13.78 10.00 27.82
C GLU A 250 -14.88 11.06 27.63
N ARG A 251 -15.04 11.96 28.62
CA ARG A 251 -15.98 13.09 28.51
C ARG A 251 -15.26 14.29 27.95
N THR A 252 -15.56 14.61 26.70
CA THR A 252 -15.12 15.82 26.02
C THR A 252 -16.34 16.69 25.72
N VAL A 253 -16.25 18.00 26.00
CA VAL A 253 -17.28 18.97 25.63
C VAL A 253 -17.14 19.20 24.12
N SER A 254 -18.15 18.79 23.35
CA SER A 254 -18.25 19.00 21.89
C SER A 254 -18.73 20.40 21.56
#